data_AF-A0A961TH82-F1
#
_entry.id   AF-A0A961TH82-F1
#
_cell.length_a   1.000
_cell.length_b   1.000
_cell.length_c   1.000
_cell.angle_alpha   90.00
_cell.angle_beta   90.00
_cell.angle_gamma   90.00
#
_symmetry.space_group_name_H-M   'P 1'
#
loop_
_entity.id
_entity.type
_entity.pdbx_description
1 polymer ?
#
loop_
_entity_poly.entity_id
_entity_poly.type
_entity_poly.pdbx_seq_one_letter_code
_entity_poly.pdbx_strand_id
1 'polypeptide(L)'
;MHGEYGMMGMPGVGFFGLLIIGGLAGWLAERAMNRNHGLLTNILVGIAGSFVGGTLAGILGIQFYGFVGNLVVATLGAVLILWFFGKKEPGNRVPPADGQYIGGVSPGEVFRTKDDQ
;
A
#
# COMPACT_ATOMS: atom_id res chain seq x y z
N MET A 1 -28.82 22.55 11.27
CA MET A 1 -27.82 22.50 10.18
C MET A 1 -27.46 21.04 9.97
N HIS A 2 -28.11 20.39 9.01
CA HIS A 2 -27.74 19.03 8.62
C HIS A 2 -26.48 19.17 7.77
N GLY A 3 -25.31 18.96 8.39
CA GLY A 3 -24.10 18.76 7.62
C GLY A 3 -24.35 17.54 6.74
N GLU A 4 -24.52 17.77 5.46
CA GLU A 4 -24.44 16.71 4.47
C GLU A 4 -23.00 16.18 4.55
N TYR A 5 -22.81 15.19 5.43
CA TYR A 5 -21.76 14.19 5.31
C TYR A 5 -22.05 13.47 3.99
N GLY A 6 -21.74 14.14 2.87
CA GLY A 6 -22.07 13.75 1.51
C GLY A 6 -21.34 12.47 1.15
N MET A 7 -21.94 11.35 1.55
CA MET A 7 -21.74 9.94 1.22
C MET A 7 -20.32 9.33 1.20
N MET A 8 -19.24 10.07 1.44
CA MET A 8 -17.90 9.47 1.58
C MET A 8 -16.87 10.43 2.22
N GLY A 9 -16.86 10.48 3.55
CA GLY A 9 -15.65 10.59 4.38
C GLY A 9 -14.84 11.90 4.46
N MET A 10 -14.88 12.84 3.50
CA MET A 10 -13.99 14.02 3.53
C MET A 10 -14.71 15.35 3.28
N PRO A 11 -14.51 16.38 4.14
CA PRO A 11 -15.11 17.70 3.92
C PRO A 11 -14.55 18.38 2.67
N GLY A 12 -15.46 18.81 1.78
CA GLY A 12 -15.12 19.73 0.69
C GLY A 12 -14.54 19.11 -0.58
N VAL A 13 -14.54 17.78 -0.73
CA VAL A 13 -14.15 17.10 -1.97
C VAL A 13 -15.20 16.04 -2.35
N GLY A 14 -15.76 16.13 -3.55
CA GLY A 14 -16.75 15.16 -4.04
C GLY A 14 -16.13 13.80 -4.36
N PHE A 15 -16.97 12.83 -4.77
CA PHE A 15 -16.55 11.45 -5.07
C PHE A 15 -15.33 11.35 -6.01
N PHE A 16 -15.31 12.11 -7.10
CA PHE A 16 -14.15 12.14 -8.01
C PHE A 16 -12.90 12.72 -7.34
N GLY A 17 -13.05 13.72 -6.47
CA GLY A 17 -11.96 14.28 -5.69
C GLY A 17 -11.36 13.24 -4.73
N LEU A 18 -12.20 12.43 -4.08
CA LEU A 18 -11.74 11.32 -3.24
C LEU A 18 -10.90 10.31 -4.03
N LEU A 19 -11.33 9.93 -5.24
CA LEU A 19 -10.56 8.98 -6.06
C LEU A 19 -9.20 9.54 -6.47
N ILE A 20 -9.15 10.81 -6.89
CA ILE A 20 -7.90 11.49 -7.26
C ILE A 20 -6.97 11.61 -6.04
N ILE A 21 -7.51 12.07 -4.91
CA ILE A 21 -6.75 12.22 -3.67
C ILE A 21 -6.26 10.86 -3.17
N GLY A 22 -7.11 9.83 -3.20
CA GLY A 22 -6.74 8.47 -2.81
C GLY A 22 -5.63 7.91 -3.69
N GLY A 23 -5.74 8.01 -5.02
CA GLY A 23 -4.69 7.58 -5.93
C GLY A 23 -3.35 8.27 -5.66
N LEU A 24 -3.35 9.61 -5.53
CA LEU A 24 -2.15 10.39 -5.26
C LEU A 24 -1.56 10.08 -3.88
N ALA A 25 -2.39 9.99 -2.85
CA ALA A 25 -1.98 9.70 -1.48
C ALA A 25 -1.35 8.31 -1.35
N GLY A 26 -1.94 7.30 -1.97
CA GLY A 26 -1.41 5.93 -1.97
C GLY A 26 -0.07 5.84 -2.66
N TRP A 27 0.09 6.50 -3.81
CA TRP A 27 1.38 6.57 -4.53
C TRP A 27 2.45 7.33 -3.74
N LEU A 28 2.10 8.45 -3.11
CA LEU A 28 3.02 9.18 -2.23
C LEU A 28 3.45 8.32 -1.03
N ALA A 29 2.51 7.62 -0.41
CA ALA A 29 2.79 6.72 0.72
C ALA A 29 3.67 5.53 0.32
N GLU A 30 3.40 4.93 -0.85
CA GLU A 30 4.23 3.87 -1.44
C GLU A 30 5.68 4.36 -1.63
N ARG A 31 5.85 5.54 -2.24
CA ARG A 31 7.18 6.10 -2.49
C ARG A 31 7.90 6.43 -1.19
N ALA A 32 7.20 7.00 -0.21
CA ALA A 32 7.73 7.29 1.12
C ALA A 32 8.16 6.02 1.87
N MET A 33 7.45 4.91 1.66
CA MET A 33 7.74 3.61 2.28
C MET A 33 8.72 2.75 1.46
N ASN A 34 9.21 3.26 0.32
CA ASN A 34 10.10 2.57 -0.61
C ASN A 34 9.56 1.17 -1.01
N ARG A 35 8.28 1.12 -1.35
CA ARG A 35 7.59 -0.10 -1.82
C ARG A 35 7.29 0.01 -3.31
N ASN A 36 7.00 -1.14 -3.93
CA ASN A 36 6.53 -1.23 -5.31
C ASN A 36 5.19 -1.95 -5.29
N HIS A 37 4.11 -1.20 -5.46
CA HIS A 37 2.74 -1.67 -5.54
C HIS A 37 2.12 -1.23 -6.87
N GLY A 38 1.11 -1.96 -7.33
CA GLY A 38 0.35 -1.56 -8.51
C GLY A 38 -0.57 -0.37 -8.25
N LEU A 39 -1.01 0.29 -9.34
CA LEU A 39 -1.95 1.41 -9.31
C LEU A 39 -3.22 1.11 -8.49
N LEU A 40 -3.78 -0.09 -8.63
CA LEU A 40 -4.98 -0.51 -7.90
C LEU A 40 -4.74 -0.50 -6.39
N THR A 41 -3.61 -1.03 -5.93
CA THR A 41 -3.23 -1.02 -4.51
C THR A 41 -3.09 0.39 -3.99
N ASN A 42 -2.46 1.29 -4.75
CA ASN A 42 -2.31 2.69 -4.34
C ASN A 42 -3.66 3.38 -4.16
N ILE A 43 -4.59 3.20 -5.10
CA ILE A 43 -5.94 3.78 -4.98
C ILE A 43 -6.65 3.23 -3.74
N LEU A 44 -6.65 1.91 -3.53
CA LEU A 44 -7.31 1.29 -2.39
C LEU A 44 -6.70 1.74 -1.05
N VAL A 45 -5.37 1.72 -0.96
CA VAL A 45 -4.62 2.15 0.23
C VAL A 45 -4.85 3.63 0.51
N GLY A 46 -4.85 4.48 -0.50
CA GLY A 46 -5.07 5.91 -0.30
C GLY A 46 -6.51 6.26 0.05
N ILE A 47 -7.51 5.56 -0.50
CA ILE A 47 -8.90 5.68 -0.05
C ILE A 47 -9.02 5.23 1.41
N ALA A 48 -8.50 4.07 1.77
CA ALA A 48 -8.50 3.61 3.17
C ALA A 48 -7.76 4.61 4.09
N GLY A 49 -6.64 5.15 3.61
CA GLY A 49 -5.84 6.16 4.28
C GLY A 49 -6.58 7.47 4.52
N SER A 50 -7.50 7.86 3.64
CA SER A 50 -8.31 9.07 3.83
C SER A 50 -9.25 8.96 5.03
N PHE A 51 -9.86 7.79 5.25
CA PHE A 51 -10.69 7.53 6.42
C PHE A 51 -9.88 7.47 7.71
N VAL A 52 -8.75 6.74 7.69
CA VAL A 52 -7.87 6.61 8.86
C VAL A 52 -7.26 7.97 9.23
N GLY A 53 -6.69 8.68 8.27
CA GLY A 53 -6.10 10.00 8.47
C GLY A 53 -7.12 11.02 8.93
N GLY A 54 -8.31 11.05 8.30
CA GLY A 54 -9.39 11.97 8.68
C GLY A 54 -9.89 11.74 10.11
N THR A 55 -10.03 10.48 10.50
CA THR A 55 -10.42 10.10 11.86
C THR A 55 -9.37 10.53 12.88
N LEU A 56 -8.10 10.28 12.60
CA LEU A 56 -6.99 10.69 13.47
C LEU A 56 -6.89 12.22 13.59
N ALA A 57 -7.00 12.95 12.48
CA ALA A 57 -7.02 14.41 12.49
C ALA A 57 -8.20 14.96 13.30
N GLY A 58 -9.38 14.32 13.19
CA GLY A 58 -10.54 14.66 14.01
C GLY A 58 -10.32 14.46 15.51
N ILE A 59 -9.71 13.34 15.91
CA ILE A 59 -9.36 13.07 17.33
C ILE A 59 -8.35 14.10 17.85
N LEU A 60 -7.39 14.49 17.02
CA LEU A 60 -6.36 15.48 17.37
C LEU A 60 -6.86 16.93 17.32
N GLY A 61 -8.10 17.17 16.89
CA GLY A 61 -8.65 18.52 16.72
C GLY A 61 -8.00 19.31 15.58
N ILE A 62 -7.33 18.63 14.64
CA ILE A 62 -6.67 19.25 13.50
C ILE A 62 -7.70 19.50 12.41
N GLN A 63 -7.86 20.77 12.04
CA GLN A 63 -8.74 21.17 10.95
C GLN A 63 -7.99 21.19 9.63
N PHE A 64 -8.61 20.64 8.58
CA PHE A 64 -8.07 20.59 7.23
C PHE A 64 -9.21 20.79 6.24
N TYR A 65 -8.93 21.48 5.14
CA TYR A 65 -9.93 21.83 4.14
C TYR A 65 -9.35 21.79 2.74
N GLY A 66 -10.23 21.64 1.76
CA GLY A 66 -9.89 21.68 0.34
C GLY A 66 -9.03 20.51 -0.10
N PHE A 67 -8.65 20.53 -1.38
CA PHE A 67 -7.95 19.42 -2.01
C PHE A 67 -6.61 19.09 -1.33
N VAL A 68 -5.78 20.11 -1.06
CA VAL A 68 -4.44 19.93 -0.50
C VAL A 68 -4.48 19.41 0.93
N GLY A 69 -5.36 19.95 1.79
CA GLY A 69 -5.50 19.49 3.17
C GLY A 69 -5.92 18.02 3.22
N ASN A 70 -6.92 17.65 2.41
CA ASN A 70 -7.37 16.26 2.28
C ASN A 70 -6.28 15.34 1.73
N LEU A 71 -5.45 15.80 0.77
CA LEU A 71 -4.34 15.03 0.24
C LEU A 71 -3.27 14.74 1.30
N VAL A 72 -2.90 15.73 2.10
CA VAL A 72 -1.92 15.56 3.18
C VAL A 72 -2.45 14.56 4.21
N VAL A 73 -3.68 14.73 4.67
CA VAL A 73 -4.31 13.84 5.66
C VAL A 73 -4.44 12.41 5.13
N ALA A 74 -4.89 12.23 3.90
CA ALA A 74 -4.98 10.92 3.26
C ALA A 74 -3.61 10.25 3.12
N THR A 75 -2.58 11.03 2.75
CA THR A 75 -1.21 10.51 2.62
C THR A 75 -0.67 10.02 3.97
N LEU A 76 -0.86 10.80 5.04
CA LEU A 76 -0.43 10.40 6.39
C LEU A 76 -1.16 9.13 6.85
N GLY A 77 -2.48 9.03 6.62
CA GLY A 77 -3.24 7.82 6.93
C GLY A 77 -2.79 6.61 6.11
N ALA A 78 -2.51 6.78 4.81
CA ALA A 78 -2.00 5.72 3.95
C ALA A 78 -0.61 5.23 4.39
N VAL A 79 0.28 6.16 4.76
CA VAL A 79 1.59 5.88 5.36
C VAL A 79 1.44 5.02 6.61
N LEU A 80 0.51 5.36 7.51
CA LEU A 80 0.23 4.59 8.72
C LEU A 80 -0.25 3.17 8.40
N ILE A 81 -1.22 3.01 7.49
CA ILE A 81 -1.71 1.69 7.06
C ILE A 81 -0.56 0.85 6.51
N LEU A 82 0.22 1.41 5.59
CA LEU A 82 1.34 0.72 5.00
C LEU A 82 2.38 0.33 6.05
N TRP A 83 2.68 1.21 7.01
CA TRP A 83 3.64 0.91 8.06
C TRP A 83 3.26 -0.32 8.88
N PHE A 84 1.99 -0.44 9.29
CA PHE A 84 1.52 -1.60 10.07
C PHE A 84 1.29 -2.86 9.23
N PHE A 85 0.71 -2.73 8.04
CA PHE A 85 0.18 -3.88 7.30
C PHE A 85 1.01 -4.31 6.10
N GLY A 86 1.88 -3.45 5.58
CA GLY A 86 2.54 -3.81 4.33
C GLY A 86 3.76 -4.68 4.55
N LYS A 87 3.72 -5.82 3.85
CA LYS A 87 4.81 -6.78 3.77
C LYS A 87 5.83 -6.27 2.74
N LYS A 88 7.12 -6.36 3.07
CA LYS A 88 8.18 -6.16 2.08
C LYS A 88 8.20 -7.41 1.20
N GLU A 89 7.92 -7.28 -0.08
CA GLU A 89 8.12 -8.39 -1.00
C GLU A 89 9.63 -8.74 -1.00
N PRO A 90 10.00 -10.02 -0.77
CA PRO A 90 11.39 -10.42 -0.89
C PRO A 90 11.79 -10.19 -2.34
N GLY A 91 12.66 -9.19 -2.55
CA GLY A 91 13.11 -8.79 -3.88
C GLY A 91 13.50 -10.01 -4.69
N ASN A 92 13.01 -10.07 -5.93
CA ASN A 92 13.11 -11.20 -6.86
C ASN A 92 14.55 -11.75 -6.87
N ARG A 93 14.82 -12.73 -6.01
CA ARG A 93 16.12 -13.39 -5.94
C ARG A 93 16.17 -14.22 -7.20
N VAL A 94 16.79 -13.70 -8.25
CA VAL A 94 17.14 -14.50 -9.42
C VAL A 94 18.00 -15.64 -8.88
N PRO A 95 17.54 -16.90 -8.94
CA PRO A 95 18.38 -18.03 -8.56
C PRO A 95 19.67 -17.95 -9.36
N PRO A 96 20.85 -18.12 -8.75
CA PRO A 96 22.09 -18.02 -9.51
C PRO A 96 22.05 -19.05 -10.65
N ALA A 97 22.36 -18.60 -11.87
CA ALA A 97 22.26 -19.38 -13.10
C ALA A 97 23.32 -20.49 -13.19
N ASP A 98 24.20 -20.56 -12.21
CA ASP A 98 25.27 -21.55 -12.05
C ASP A 98 24.78 -22.86 -11.41
N GLY A 99 23.48 -23.00 -11.14
CA GLY A 99 22.90 -24.24 -10.63
C GLY A 99 23.24 -24.52 -9.16
N GLN A 100 23.78 -23.55 -8.42
CA GLN A 100 24.01 -23.71 -6.98
C GLN A 100 22.71 -23.50 -6.19
N TYR A 101 21.84 -24.50 -6.24
CA TYR A 101 20.80 -24.65 -5.24
C TYR A 101 21.45 -25.09 -3.92
N ILE A 102 21.10 -24.42 -2.82
CA ILE A 102 21.46 -24.81 -1.45
C ILE A 102 21.01 -26.26 -1.21
N GLY A 103 21.95 -27.19 -1.34
CA GLY A 103 21.68 -28.63 -1.37
C GLY A 103 22.59 -29.40 -2.33
N GLY A 104 23.14 -28.75 -3.36
CA GLY A 104 24.17 -29.33 -4.24
C GLY A 104 23.75 -30.56 -5.06
N VAL A 105 22.46 -30.93 -5.05
CA VAL A 105 21.95 -32.09 -5.80
C VAL A 105 21.40 -31.62 -7.14
N SER A 106 21.99 -32.08 -8.23
CA SER A 106 21.49 -31.83 -9.58
C SER A 106 20.14 -32.55 -9.78
N PRO A 107 19.15 -31.98 -10.50
CA PRO A 107 17.86 -32.63 -10.75
C PRO A 107 17.95 -34.07 -11.32
N GLY A 108 19.03 -34.39 -12.03
CA GLY A 108 19.31 -35.75 -12.55
C GLY A 108 19.87 -36.75 -11.51
N GLU A 109 20.36 -36.29 -10.35
CA GLU A 109 20.86 -37.16 -9.28
C GLU A 109 19.72 -37.69 -8.39
N VAL A 110 18.63 -36.92 -8.25
CA VAL A 110 17.42 -37.31 -7.52
C VAL A 110 16.71 -38.49 -8.19
N PHE A 111 16.80 -38.59 -9.52
CA PHE A 111 16.24 -39.72 -10.26
C PHE A 111 17.12 -40.97 -10.17
N ARG A 112 18.44 -40.81 -10.10
CA ARG A 112 19.38 -41.95 -9.99
C ARG A 112 19.29 -42.69 -8.65
N THR A 113 18.88 -42.01 -7.58
CA THR A 113 18.80 -42.60 -6.23
C THR A 113 17.52 -43.40 -5.99
N LYS A 114 16.51 -43.28 -6.85
CA LYS A 114 15.25 -44.04 -6.71
C LYS A 114 15.28 -45.41 -7.39
N ASP A 115 16.24 -45.65 -8.29
CA ASP A 115 16.39 -46.93 -8.99
C ASP A 115 17.39 -47.88 -8.30
N ASP A 116 18.03 -47.44 -7.20
CA ASP A 116 19.03 -48.19 -6.41
C ASP A 116 18.55 -48.47 -4.97
N GLN A 117 17.23 -48.57 -4.78
CA GLN A 117 16.56 -48.93 -3.50
C GLN A 117 15.52 -50.04 -3.74
#